data_AF-A0A7Y7D852-F1
#
_entry.id   AF-A0A7Y7D852-F1
#
_cell.length_a   1.000
_cell.length_b   1.000
_cell.length_c   1.000
_cell.angle_alpha   90.00
_cell.angle_beta   90.00
_cell.angle_gamma   90.00
#
_symmetry.space_group_name_H-M   'P 1'
#
loop_
_entity.id
_entity.type
_entity.pdbx_description
1 polymer ?
#
loop_
_entity_poly.entity_id
_entity_poly.type
_entity_poly.pdbx_seq_one_letter_code
_entity_poly.pdbx_strand_id
1 'polypeptide(L)' 'MKLDIGLHKQLRAELRARGVSLNQIAVEIDRSPALVTAVCQGRCKSHLAQSAIARHLERPPEEIWPDRYGKEETA' A
#
# COMPACT_ATOMS: atom_id res chain seq x y z
N MET A 1 -14.70 7.03 -2.74
CA MET A 1 -13.31 6.70 -3.10
C MET A 1 -12.53 8.00 -3.19
N LYS A 2 -11.62 8.27 -2.25
CA LYS A 2 -10.78 9.47 -2.24
C LYS A 2 -9.43 9.12 -2.90
N LEU A 3 -8.93 10.02 -3.74
CA LEU A 3 -7.60 9.89 -4.33
C LEU A 3 -6.60 10.44 -3.32
N ASP A 4 -5.85 9.56 -2.67
CA ASP A 4 -4.85 9.93 -1.67
C ASP A 4 -3.48 10.08 -2.32
N ILE A 5 -3.35 11.15 -3.12
CA ILE A 5 -2.09 11.46 -3.80
C ILE A 5 -0.95 11.75 -2.80
N GLY A 6 -1.28 12.28 -1.61
CA GLY A 6 -0.33 12.47 -0.52
C GLY A 6 0.26 11.15 -0.03
N LEU A 7 -0.61 10.17 0.29
CA LEU A 7 -0.19 8.83 0.72
C LEU A 7 0.64 8.14 -0.35
N HIS A 8 0.24 8.22 -1.62
CA HIS A 8 1.02 7.65 -2.73
C HIS A 8 2.45 8.21 -2.79
N LYS A 9 2.61 9.54 -2.65
CA LYS A 9 3.93 10.18 -2.67
C LYS A 9 4.77 9.75 -1.46
N GLN A 10 4.17 9.68 -0.27
CA GLN A 10 4.85 9.25 0.94
C GLN A 10 5.33 7.80 0.83
N LEU A 11 4.43 6.86 0.52
CA LEU A 11 4.76 5.44 0.35
C LEU A 11 5.84 5.23 -0.71
N ARG A 12 5.75 5.96 -1.82
CA ARG A 12 6.76 5.88 -2.89
C ARG A 12 8.12 6.40 -2.42
N ALA A 13 8.16 7.46 -1.62
CA ALA A 13 9.40 8.00 -1.08
C ALA A 13 10.03 7.03 -0.06
N GLU A 14 9.24 6.48 0.85
CA GLU A 14 9.70 5.52 1.87
C GLU A 14 10.21 4.22 1.23
N LEU A 15 9.46 3.65 0.29
CA LEU A 15 9.90 2.45 -0.46
C LEU A 15 11.20 2.73 -1.21
N ARG A 16 11.33 3.91 -1.83
CA ARG A 16 12.55 4.32 -2.54
C ARG A 16 13.74 4.47 -1.60
N ALA A 17 13.53 4.99 -0.38
CA ALA A 17 14.57 5.07 0.65
C ALA A 17 15.08 3.67 1.06
N ARG A 18 14.22 2.65 0.99
CA ARG A 18 14.56 1.24 1.25
C ARG A 18 15.06 0.49 0.02
N GLY A 19 15.20 1.15 -1.13
CA GLY A 19 15.62 0.54 -2.39
C GLY A 19 14.55 -0.35 -3.05
N VAL A 20 13.30 -0.28 -2.60
CA VAL A 20 12.19 -1.07 -3.13
C VAL A 20 11.35 -0.23 -4.09
N SER A 21 10.93 -0.81 -5.21
CA SER A 21 10.05 -0.16 -6.19
C SER A 21 8.67 -0.82 -6.24
N LEU A 22 7.62 -0.05 -6.59
CA LEU A 22 6.26 -0.59 -6.75
C LEU A 22 6.20 -1.72 -7.78
N ASN A 23 7.06 -1.68 -8.80
CA ASN A 23 7.15 -2.72 -9.82
C ASN A 23 7.73 -4.02 -9.23
N GLN A 24 8.76 -3.92 -8.40
CA GLN A 24 9.34 -5.07 -7.70
C GLN A 24 8.31 -5.75 -6.80
N ILE A 25 7.53 -4.97 -6.05
CA ILE A 25 6.42 -5.49 -5.23
C ILE A 25 5.38 -6.18 -6.11
N ALA A 26 5.03 -5.58 -7.26
CA ALA A 26 4.06 -6.14 -8.18
C ALA A 26 4.51 -7.51 -8.73
N VAL A 27 5.79 -7.64 -9.07
CA VAL A 27 6.40 -8.91 -9.50
C VAL A 27 6.42 -9.93 -8.36
N GLU A 28 6.75 -9.52 -7.12
CA GLU A 28 6.76 -10.42 -5.95
C GLU A 28 5.39 -11.07 -5.70
N ILE A 29 4.32 -10.30 -5.90
CA ILE A 29 2.94 -10.78 -5.67
C ILE A 29 2.25 -11.33 -6.92
N ASP A 30 2.96 -11.43 -8.04
CA ASP A 30 2.41 -11.83 -9.35
C ASP A 30 1.16 -11.00 -9.75
N ARG A 31 1.29 -9.67 -9.68
CA ARG A 31 0.23 -8.73 -10.06
C ARG A 31 0.73 -7.60 -10.94
N SER A 32 -0.21 -6.89 -11.55
CA SER A 32 0.09 -5.75 -12.40
C SER A 32 0.58 -4.55 -11.58
N PRO A 33 1.63 -3.82 -12.01
CA PRO A 33 2.11 -2.61 -11.36
C PRO A 33 1.05 -1.50 -11.25
N ALA A 34 0.11 -1.48 -12.19
CA ALA A 34 -1.05 -0.60 -12.17
C ALA A 34 -1.94 -0.84 -10.94
N LEU A 35 -2.11 -2.10 -10.51
CA LEU A 35 -2.87 -2.46 -9.32
C LEU A 35 -2.18 -1.94 -8.06
N VAL A 36 -0.86 -2.13 -7.94
CA VAL A 36 -0.07 -1.62 -6.80
C VAL A 36 -0.13 -0.09 -6.74
N THR A 37 -0.05 0.57 -7.88
CA THR A 37 -0.20 2.04 -7.97
C THR A 37 -1.60 2.48 -7.55
N ALA A 38 -2.64 1.79 -8.03
CA ALA A 38 -4.03 2.08 -7.67
C ALA A 38 -4.29 1.87 -6.17
N VAL A 39 -3.64 0.89 -5.53
CA VAL A 39 -3.70 0.69 -4.08
C VAL A 39 -3.06 1.86 -3.33
N CYS A 40 -1.84 2.26 -3.71
CA CYS A 40 -1.17 3.42 -3.11
C CYS A 40 -1.95 4.73 -3.29
N GLN A 41 -2.70 4.87 -4.39
CA GLN A 41 -3.55 6.04 -4.68
C GLN A 41 -4.92 6.02 -3.98
N GLY A 42 -5.25 4.96 -3.22
CA GLY A 42 -6.58 4.83 -2.61
C GLY A 42 -7.68 4.35 -3.57
N ARG A 43 -7.35 4.00 -4.82
CA ARG A 43 -8.30 3.49 -5.83
C ARG A 43 -8.68 2.02 -5.63
N CYS A 44 -7.76 1.17 -5.16
CA CYS A 44 -8.01 -0.28 -4.99
C CYS A 44 -7.83 -0.76 -3.55
N LYS A 45 -8.66 -1.73 -3.14
CA LYS A 45 -8.66 -2.38 -1.80
C LYS A 45 -7.98 -3.75 -1.77
N SER A 46 -6.99 -3.98 -2.62
CA SER A 46 -6.32 -5.30 -2.64
C SER A 46 -5.51 -5.49 -1.38
N HIS A 47 -6.02 -6.31 -0.46
CA HIS A 47 -5.35 -6.65 0.80
C HIS A 47 -3.96 -7.26 0.56
N LEU A 48 -3.81 -8.04 -0.51
CA LEU A 48 -2.56 -8.71 -0.85
C LEU A 48 -1.47 -7.70 -1.24
N ALA A 49 -1.79 -6.72 -2.08
CA ALA A 49 -0.86 -5.65 -2.43
C ALA A 49 -0.57 -4.72 -1.24
N GLN A 50 -1.59 -4.41 -0.42
CA GLN A 50 -1.40 -3.63 0.81
C GLN A 50 -0.45 -4.33 1.77
N SER A 51 -0.65 -5.62 2.02
CA SER A 51 0.19 -6.43 2.91
C SER A 51 1.64 -6.50 2.41
N ALA A 52 1.86 -6.64 1.10
CA ALA A 52 3.21 -6.66 0.53
C ALA A 52 3.92 -5.31 0.71
N ILE A 53 3.25 -4.19 0.41
CA ILE A 53 3.79 -2.84 0.64
C ILE A 53 4.08 -2.62 2.13
N ALA A 54 3.13 -2.98 2.99
CA ALA A 54 3.21 -2.85 4.44
C ALA A 54 4.40 -3.66 5.00
N ARG A 55 4.61 -4.88 4.51
CA ARG A 55 5.76 -5.74 4.83
C ARG A 55 7.09 -5.08 4.48
N HIS A 56 7.21 -4.48 3.30
CA HIS A 56 8.44 -3.74 2.93
C HIS A 56 8.66 -2.48 3.75
N LEU A 57 7.59 -1.89 4.29
CA LEU A 57 7.63 -0.71 5.16
C LEU A 57 7.72 -1.06 6.64
N GLU A 58 7.69 -2.35 7.00
CA GLU A 58 7.69 -2.85 8.38
C GLU A 58 6.60 -2.18 9.24
N ARG A 59 5.46 -1.88 8.62
CA ARG A 59 4.29 -1.28 9.25
C ARG A 59 3.07 -2.12 8.93
N PRO A 60 2.07 -2.19 9.81
CA PRO A 60 0.86 -2.92 9.50
C PRO A 60 0.02 -2.15 8.45
N PRO A 61 -0.70 -2.85 7.55
CA PRO A 61 -1.49 -2.19 6.51
C PRO A 61 -2.63 -1.34 7.08
N GLU A 62 -3.10 -1.63 8.29
CA GLU A 62 -4.08 -0.84 9.03
C GLU A 62 -3.58 0.57 9.40
N GLU A 63 -2.29 0.72 9.70
CA GLU A 63 -1.70 2.02 10.02
C GLU A 63 -1.50 2.89 8.77
N ILE A 64 -1.25 2.24 7.63
CA ILE A 64 -1.06 2.91 6.33
C ILE A 64 -2.41 3.28 5.70
N TRP A 65 -3.41 2.40 5.82
CA TRP A 65 -4.75 2.58 5.26
C TRP A 65 -5.83 2.50 6.35
N PRO A 66 -5.84 3.42 7.33
CA PRO A 66 -6.78 3.36 8.46
C PRO A 66 -8.24 3.44 8.00
N ASP A 67 -8.53 4.17 6.92
CA ASP A 67 -9.87 4.25 6.31
C ASP A 67 -10.42 2.88 5.87
N ARG A 68 -9.55 1.90 5.61
CA ARG A 68 -9.95 0.57 5.12
C ARG A 68 -10.01 -0.50 6.20
N TYR A 69 -9.21 -0.37 7.25
CA TYR A 69 -9.18 -1.29 8.39
C TYR A 69 -9.91 -0.71 9.61
N GLY A 70 -10.48 0.49 9.49
CA GLY A 70 -11.17 1.23 10.55
C GLY A 70 -12.50 0.65 11.00
N LYS A 71 -12.59 -0.67 11.14
CA LYS A 71 -13.74 -1.31 11.77
C LYS A 71 -13.36 -2.61 12.46
N GLU A 72 -12.50 -2.51 13.46
CA GLU A 72 -12.46 -3.43 14.60
C GLU A 72 -12.01 -2.64 15.84
N GLU A 73 -12.93 -1.81 16.34
CA GLU A 73 -13.08 -1.64 17.79
C GLU A 73 -13.38 -3.04 18.34
N THR A 74 -12.34 -3.78 18.69
CA THR A 74 -12.50 -5.02 19.47
C THR A 74 -12.13 -4.67 20.91
N ALA A 75 -13.20 -4.32 21.65
CA ALA A 75 -13.48 -4.52 23.08
C ALA A 75 -12.35 -4.30 24.12
#